data_AF-A0A7D4CNZ3-F1
#
_entry.id   AF-A0A7D4CNZ3-F1
#
_cell.length_a   1.000
_cell.length_b   1.000
_cell.length_c   1.000
_cell.angle_alpha   90.00
_cell.angle_beta   90.00
_cell.angle_gamma   90.00
#
_symmetry.space_group_name_H-M   'P 1'
#
loop_
_entity.id
_entity.type
_entity.pdbx_description
1 polymer ?
#
loop_
_entity_poly.entity_id
_entity_poly.type
_entity_poly.pdbx_seq_one_letter_code
_entity_poly.pdbx_strand_id
1 'polypeptide(L)'
;MRTTIARWIMVFCAFSAAVAFVTGVEKAFTAPEDQKIVELWRLFGFIVFAAIFSFLAMAPLGYPGIWEIVIFHKLAMAVCALFFMGDNVDGAGFIALIDGLLAILIITAYLLSKGYTSWKTFGQK
;
A
#
# COMPACT_ATOMS: atom_id res chain seq x y z
N MET A 1 8.90 -11.75 18.92
CA MET A 1 7.97 -10.62 19.18
C MET A 1 7.99 -9.54 18.11
N ARG A 2 9.12 -8.84 17.83
CA ARG A 2 9.17 -7.75 16.83
C ARG A 2 8.68 -8.15 15.43
N THR A 3 9.08 -9.32 14.94
CA THR A 3 8.62 -9.83 13.63
C THR A 3 7.12 -10.17 13.63
N THR A 4 6.57 -10.65 14.75
CA THR A 4 5.14 -10.93 14.89
C THR A 4 4.31 -9.66 14.76
N ILE A 5 4.76 -8.56 15.39
CA ILE A 5 4.10 -7.25 15.28
C ILE A 5 4.15 -6.76 13.83
N ALA A 6 5.31 -6.86 13.16
CA ALA A 6 5.42 -6.51 11.74
C ALA A 6 4.42 -7.27 10.87
N ARG A 7 4.27 -8.59 11.10
CA ARG A 7 3.31 -9.43 10.37
C ARG A 7 1.88 -8.97 10.61
N TRP A 8 1.50 -8.67 11.86
CA TRP A 8 0.15 -8.17 12.17
C TRP A 8 -0.13 -6.79 11.57
N ILE A 9 0.85 -5.89 11.54
CA ILE A 9 0.72 -4.61 10.83
C ILE A 9 0.44 -4.85 9.34
N MET A 10 1.16 -5.78 8.71
CA MET A 10 0.94 -6.10 7.29
C MET A 10 -0.40 -6.81 7.05
N VAL A 11 -0.85 -7.68 7.95
CA VAL A 11 -2.21 -8.27 7.90
C VAL A 11 -3.27 -7.19 7.97
N PHE A 12 -3.12 -6.23 8.88
CA PHE A 12 -4.03 -5.10 8.98
C PHE A 12 -4.06 -4.29 7.67
N CYS A 13 -2.90 -3.95 7.11
CA CYS A 13 -2.82 -3.24 5.82
C CYS A 13 -3.48 -4.03 4.68
N ALA A 14 -3.23 -5.35 4.63
CA ALA A 14 -3.84 -6.24 3.64
C ALA A 14 -5.37 -6.25 3.77
N PHE A 15 -5.87 -6.36 4.99
CA PHE A 15 -7.30 -6.34 5.28
C PHE A 15 -7.95 -5.00 4.90
N SER A 16 -7.32 -3.88 5.26
CA SER A 16 -7.81 -2.55 4.87
C SER A 16 -7.87 -2.37 3.34
N ALA A 17 -6.86 -2.86 2.61
CA ALA A 17 -6.86 -2.83 1.15
C ALA A 17 -7.94 -3.74 0.54
N ALA A 18 -8.16 -4.92 1.12
CA ALA A 18 -9.24 -5.81 0.69
C ALA A 18 -10.63 -5.21 0.94
N VAL A 19 -10.84 -4.53 2.08
CA VAL A 19 -12.08 -3.78 2.36
C VAL A 19 -12.26 -2.66 1.34
N ALA A 20 -11.21 -1.88 1.05
CA ALA A 20 -11.26 -0.82 0.04
C ALA A 20 -11.57 -1.35 -1.38
N PHE A 21 -11.09 -2.54 -1.72
CA PHE A 21 -11.49 -3.22 -2.95
C PHE A 21 -12.99 -3.50 -2.96
N VAL A 22 -13.51 -4.18 -1.93
CA VAL A 22 -14.93 -4.55 -1.87
C VAL A 22 -15.85 -3.33 -1.90
N THR A 23 -15.54 -2.29 -1.12
CA THR A 23 -16.36 -1.07 -1.07
C THR A 23 -16.18 -0.17 -2.29
N GLY A 24 -15.07 -0.30 -3.03
CA GLY A 24 -14.79 0.46 -4.24
C GLY A 24 -15.49 -0.05 -5.50
N VAL A 25 -16.04 -1.28 -5.48
CA VAL A 25 -16.64 -1.92 -6.67
C VAL A 25 -17.75 -1.05 -7.25
N GLU A 26 -18.73 -0.66 -6.44
CA GLU A 26 -19.87 0.15 -6.90
C GLU A 26 -19.39 1.46 -7.51
N LYS A 27 -18.49 2.17 -6.82
CA LYS A 27 -17.92 3.44 -7.28
C LYS A 27 -17.26 3.31 -8.66
N ALA A 28 -16.56 2.19 -8.92
CA ALA A 28 -15.91 1.99 -10.21
C ALA A 28 -16.90 1.79 -11.38
N PHE A 29 -18.07 1.18 -11.13
CA PHE A 29 -19.06 0.93 -12.17
C PHE A 29 -20.04 2.08 -12.38
N THR A 30 -20.26 2.91 -11.36
CA THR A 30 -21.16 4.08 -11.40
C THR A 30 -20.45 5.40 -11.69
N ALA A 31 -19.12 5.40 -11.78
CA ALA A 31 -18.34 6.58 -12.11
C ALA A 31 -18.70 7.18 -13.49
N PRO A 32 -18.57 8.52 -13.65
CA PRO A 32 -18.65 9.20 -14.94
C PRO A 32 -17.73 8.59 -16.01
N GLU A 33 -18.09 8.71 -17.29
CA GLU A 33 -17.38 8.05 -18.39
C GLU A 33 -15.90 8.43 -18.48
N ASP A 34 -15.56 9.69 -18.18
CA ASP A 34 -14.19 10.23 -18.16
C ASP A 34 -13.36 9.72 -16.97
N GLN A 35 -13.99 9.19 -15.92
CA GLN A 35 -13.32 8.69 -14.71
C GLN A 35 -13.33 7.16 -14.60
N LYS A 36 -14.15 6.48 -15.40
CA LYS A 36 -14.44 5.05 -15.26
C LYS A 36 -13.19 4.16 -15.29
N ILE A 37 -12.27 4.45 -16.22
CA ILE A 37 -11.01 3.70 -16.33
C ILE A 37 -10.08 3.98 -15.14
N VAL A 38 -10.03 5.22 -14.65
CA VAL A 38 -9.23 5.60 -13.48
C VAL A 38 -9.75 4.89 -12.23
N GLU A 39 -11.07 4.82 -12.08
CA GLU A 39 -11.71 4.14 -10.94
C GLU A 39 -11.52 2.62 -10.98
N LEU A 40 -11.61 1.99 -12.16
CA LEU A 40 -11.25 0.58 -12.33
C LEU A 40 -9.78 0.32 -12.04
N TRP A 41 -8.88 1.18 -12.52
CA TRP A 41 -7.45 1.08 -12.23
C TRP A 41 -7.19 1.15 -10.72
N ARG A 42 -7.86 2.07 -10.02
CA ARG A 42 -7.78 2.18 -8.56
C ARG A 42 -8.32 0.95 -7.85
N LEU A 43 -9.48 0.45 -8.28
CA LEU A 43 -10.10 -0.76 -7.73
C LEU A 43 -9.13 -1.95 -7.83
N PHE A 44 -8.58 -2.23 -9.01
CA PHE A 44 -7.63 -3.31 -9.19
C PHE A 44 -6.30 -3.05 -8.44
N GLY A 45 -5.90 -1.80 -8.29
CA GLY A 45 -4.79 -1.41 -7.42
C GLY A 45 -5.00 -1.89 -5.97
N PHE A 46 -6.20 -1.75 -5.41
CA PHE A 46 -6.48 -2.18 -4.03
C PHE A 46 -6.28 -3.68 -3.83
N ILE A 47 -6.78 -4.53 -4.73
CA ILE A 47 -6.61 -5.99 -4.59
C ILE A 47 -5.15 -6.42 -4.80
N VAL A 48 -4.41 -5.76 -5.70
CA VAL A 48 -2.98 -6.00 -5.88
C VAL A 48 -2.20 -5.64 -4.60
N PHE A 49 -2.46 -4.48 -4.00
CA PHE A 49 -1.82 -4.11 -2.74
C PHE A 49 -2.23 -5.04 -1.58
N ALA A 50 -3.48 -5.50 -1.52
CA ALA A 50 -3.92 -6.49 -0.53
C ALA A 50 -3.10 -7.79 -0.65
N ALA A 51 -2.88 -8.27 -1.88
CA ALA A 51 -2.05 -9.45 -2.13
C ALA A 51 -0.59 -9.24 -1.72
N ILE A 52 0.01 -8.12 -2.13
CA ILE A 52 1.41 -7.79 -1.79
C ILE A 52 1.60 -7.68 -0.27
N PHE A 53 0.70 -6.98 0.43
CA PHE A 53 0.73 -6.89 1.89
C PHE A 53 0.58 -8.26 2.56
N SER A 54 -0.27 -9.13 2.00
CA SER A 54 -0.40 -10.52 2.48
C SER A 54 0.90 -11.30 2.31
N PHE A 55 1.58 -11.17 1.17
CA PHE A 55 2.88 -11.80 0.94
C PHE A 55 3.94 -11.32 1.94
N LEU A 56 4.00 -10.00 2.19
CA LEU A 56 4.90 -9.43 3.20
C LEU A 56 4.52 -9.84 4.64
N ALA A 57 3.24 -10.07 4.93
CA ALA A 57 2.80 -10.61 6.21
C ALA A 57 3.17 -12.09 6.41
N MET A 58 3.15 -12.89 5.35
CA MET A 58 3.49 -14.32 5.41
C MET A 58 4.99 -14.55 5.44
N ALA A 59 5.74 -13.89 4.57
CA ALA A 59 7.18 -14.03 4.43
C ALA A 59 7.87 -12.65 4.32
N PRO A 60 8.05 -11.94 5.45
CA PRO A 60 8.64 -10.59 5.45
C PRO A 60 10.04 -10.49 4.82
N LEU A 61 10.81 -11.59 4.80
CA LEU A 61 12.16 -11.62 4.22
C LEU A 61 12.23 -12.43 2.92
N GLY A 62 11.09 -12.92 2.42
CA GLY A 62 11.03 -13.81 1.26
C GLY A 62 11.10 -13.11 -0.09
N TYR A 63 10.82 -11.80 -0.13
CA TYR A 63 10.66 -11.03 -1.37
C TYR A 63 11.52 -9.76 -1.35
N PRO A 64 12.79 -9.84 -1.80
CA PRO A 64 13.65 -8.66 -1.94
C PRO A 64 13.02 -7.61 -2.87
N GLY A 65 13.14 -6.33 -2.51
CA GLY A 65 12.66 -5.21 -3.32
C GLY A 65 11.17 -4.88 -3.17
N ILE A 66 10.32 -5.84 -2.77
CA ILE A 66 8.88 -5.58 -2.61
C ILE A 66 8.61 -4.56 -1.51
N TRP A 67 9.37 -4.58 -0.42
CA TRP A 67 9.27 -3.56 0.63
C TRP A 67 9.53 -2.17 0.08
N GLU A 68 10.66 -2.00 -0.60
CA GLU A 68 11.13 -0.72 -1.10
C GLU A 68 10.19 -0.15 -2.16
N ILE A 69 9.68 -0.99 -3.07
CA ILE A 69 8.73 -0.58 -4.12
C ILE A 69 7.42 -0.08 -3.49
N VAL A 70 6.90 -0.80 -2.50
CA VAL A 70 5.61 -0.46 -1.89
C VAL A 70 5.72 0.76 -0.99
N ILE A 71 6.84 0.90 -0.24
CA ILE A 71 7.14 2.13 0.51
C ILE A 71 7.25 3.32 -0.45
N PHE A 72 8.01 3.16 -1.54
CA PHE A 72 8.17 4.21 -2.55
C PHE A 72 6.81 4.64 -3.10
N HIS A 73 5.98 3.70 -3.53
CA HIS A 73 4.67 4.02 -4.08
C HIS A 73 3.79 4.78 -3.09
N LYS A 74 3.71 4.33 -1.82
CA LYS A 74 2.87 4.97 -0.81
C LYS A 74 3.37 6.37 -0.44
N LEU A 75 4.69 6.54 -0.34
CA LEU A 75 5.28 7.87 -0.14
C LEU A 75 5.05 8.79 -1.34
N ALA A 76 5.26 8.30 -2.56
CA ALA A 76 5.05 9.08 -3.77
C ALA A 76 3.60 9.57 -3.88
N MET A 77 2.62 8.70 -3.64
CA MET A 77 1.21 9.09 -3.64
C MET A 77 0.88 10.10 -2.54
N ALA A 78 1.38 9.89 -1.32
CA ALA A 78 1.15 10.83 -0.22
C ALA A 78 1.76 12.21 -0.51
N VAL A 79 2.99 12.26 -1.02
CA VAL A 79 3.68 13.50 -1.37
C VAL A 79 2.98 14.22 -2.52
N CYS A 80 2.64 13.53 -3.61
CA CYS A 80 1.89 14.12 -4.71
C CYS A 80 0.54 14.67 -4.25
N ALA A 81 -0.17 13.93 -3.40
CA ALA A 81 -1.45 14.36 -2.85
C ALA A 81 -1.31 15.60 -1.96
N LEU A 82 -0.26 15.70 -1.15
CA LEU A 82 0.04 16.91 -0.37
C LEU A 82 0.28 18.13 -1.25
N PHE A 83 0.96 17.98 -2.39
CA PHE A 83 1.12 19.07 -3.35
C PHE A 83 -0.24 19.49 -3.94
N PHE A 84 -1.06 18.54 -4.36
CA PHE A 84 -2.38 18.82 -4.94
C PHE A 84 -3.43 19.31 -3.94
N MET A 85 -3.22 19.14 -2.63
CA MET A 85 -4.04 19.81 -1.61
C MET A 85 -3.93 21.33 -1.72
N GLY A 86 -2.75 21.87 -2.07
CA GLY A 86 -2.57 23.30 -2.30
C GLY A 86 -3.41 23.82 -3.47
N ASP A 87 -3.68 22.96 -4.45
CA ASP A 87 -4.48 23.26 -5.64
C ASP A 87 -5.98 22.92 -5.47
N ASN A 88 -6.42 22.51 -4.27
CA ASN A 88 -7.79 22.08 -3.96
C ASN A 88 -8.34 20.96 -4.88
N VAL A 89 -7.46 20.05 -5.32
CA VAL A 89 -7.89 18.88 -6.11
C VAL A 89 -8.75 17.96 -5.24
N ASP A 90 -9.91 17.57 -5.76
CA ASP A 90 -10.85 16.72 -5.04
C ASP A 90 -10.20 15.37 -4.64
N GLY A 91 -10.47 14.94 -3.40
CA GLY A 91 -9.90 13.72 -2.83
C GLY A 91 -8.41 13.78 -2.47
N ALA A 92 -7.66 14.85 -2.78
CA ALA A 92 -6.23 14.95 -2.48
C ALA A 92 -5.94 14.81 -0.97
N GLY A 93 -6.71 15.48 -0.12
CA GLY A 93 -6.55 15.37 1.34
C GLY A 93 -6.76 13.96 1.87
N PHE A 94 -7.74 13.24 1.33
CA PHE A 94 -8.00 11.85 1.72
C PHE A 94 -6.86 10.92 1.29
N ILE A 95 -6.35 11.08 0.05
CA ILE A 95 -5.21 10.30 -0.45
C ILE A 95 -3.95 10.59 0.38
N ALA A 96 -3.65 11.85 0.65
CA ALA A 96 -2.50 12.24 1.47
C ALA A 96 -2.53 11.59 2.85
N LEU A 97 -3.70 11.59 3.49
CA LEU A 97 -3.89 10.97 4.80
C LEU A 97 -3.72 9.45 4.73
N ILE A 98 -4.43 8.76 3.83
CA ILE A 98 -4.45 7.30 3.77
C ILE A 98 -3.10 6.73 3.31
N ASP A 99 -2.54 7.24 2.21
CA ASP A 99 -1.26 6.75 1.70
C ASP A 99 -0.11 7.14 2.63
N GLY A 100 -0.20 8.27 3.33
CA GLY A 100 0.75 8.67 4.38
C GLY A 100 0.73 7.72 5.58
N LEU A 101 -0.45 7.39 6.10
CA LEU A 101 -0.60 6.43 7.20
C LEU A 101 -0.12 5.03 6.80
N LEU A 102 -0.47 4.56 5.60
CA LEU A 102 0.03 3.30 5.07
C LEU A 102 1.55 3.31 4.97
N ALA A 103 2.16 4.37 4.44
CA ALA A 103 3.62 4.49 4.35
C ALA A 103 4.28 4.35 5.74
N ILE A 104 3.75 5.03 6.77
CA ILE A 104 4.26 4.94 8.15
C ILE A 104 4.15 3.49 8.68
N LEU A 105 3.01 2.84 8.48
CA LEU A 105 2.79 1.46 8.93
C LEU A 105 3.76 0.48 8.23
N ILE A 106 3.91 0.61 6.91
CA ILE A 106 4.77 -0.25 6.09
C ILE A 106 6.24 -0.04 6.47
N ILE A 107 6.70 1.21 6.65
CA ILE A 107 8.06 1.51 7.11
C ILE A 107 8.30 0.94 8.51
N THR A 108 7.32 1.05 9.40
CA THR A 108 7.42 0.48 10.75
C THR A 108 7.56 -1.05 10.69
N ALA A 109 6.74 -1.72 9.88
CA ALA A 109 6.82 -3.15 9.67
C ALA A 109 8.14 -3.58 9.01
N TYR A 110 8.65 -2.80 8.05
CA TYR A 110 9.96 -2.99 7.42
C TYR A 110 11.09 -2.97 8.43
N LEU A 111 11.13 -1.97 9.31
CA LEU A 111 12.17 -1.84 10.33
C LEU A 111 12.05 -2.91 11.44
N LEU A 112 10.83 -3.28 11.82
CA LEU A 112 10.58 -4.33 12.82
C LEU A 112 10.95 -5.73 12.32
N SER A 113 10.68 -6.02 11.04
CA SER A 113 11.02 -7.30 10.41
C SER A 113 12.46 -7.39 9.91
N LYS A 114 13.19 -6.26 9.90
CA LYS A 114 14.49 -6.09 9.22
C LYS A 114 14.40 -6.36 7.72
N GLY A 115 13.35 -5.87 7.05
CA GLY A 115 13.11 -6.07 5.62
C GLY A 115 14.32 -5.74 4.73
N TYR A 116 15.16 -4.78 5.14
CA TYR A 116 16.42 -4.43 4.47
C TYR A 116 17.42 -5.58 4.35
N THR A 117 17.30 -6.65 5.16
CA THR A 117 18.16 -7.83 5.04
C THR A 117 17.66 -8.86 4.02
N SER A 118 16.46 -8.69 3.45
CA SER A 118 15.90 -9.62 2.45
C SER A 118 16.82 -9.81 1.23
N TRP A 119 17.50 -8.75 0.81
CA TRP A 119 18.50 -8.76 -0.26
C TRP A 119 19.69 -9.71 0.00
N LYS A 120 20.12 -9.83 1.26
CA LYS A 120 21.23 -10.72 1.63
C LYS A 120 20.83 -12.19 1.53
N THR A 121 19.59 -12.50 1.88
CA THR A 121 19.04 -13.87 1.79
C THR A 121 18.90 -14.33 0.33
N PHE A 122 18.66 -13.40 -0.60
CA PHE A 122 18.53 -13.72 -2.02
C PHE A 122 19.87 -14.02 -2.68
N GLY A 123 20.91 -13.24 -2.41
CA GLY A 123 22.25 -13.46 -2.99
C GLY A 123 23.00 -14.70 -2.48
N GLN A 124 22.43 -15.45 -1.53
CA GLN A 124 23.00 -16.70 -1.00
C GLN A 124 22.33 -17.97 -1.57
N LYS A 125 21.33 -17.82 -2.45
CA LYS A 125 20.72 -18.92 -3.21
C LYS A 125 21.26 -18.94 -4.62
#